data_AF-A0A1H1EJA4-F1
#
_entry.id   AF-A0A1H1EJA4-F1
#
_cell.length_a   1.000
_cell.length_b   1.000
_cell.length_c   1.000
_cell.angle_alpha   90.00
_cell.angle_beta   90.00
_cell.angle_gamma   90.00
#
_symmetry.space_group_name_H-M   'P 1'
#
loop_
_entity.id
_entity.type
_entity.pdbx_description
1 polymer ?
#
loop_
_entity_poly.entity_id
_entity_poly.type
_entity_poly.pdbx_seq_one_letter_code
_entity_poly.pdbx_strand_id
1 'polypeptide(L)' 'MSEGQHRVPEESQRPRRSRKLAEIFGDVLPETTGDERDRQEGGTGDSWYRENRPPHHG' A
#
# COMPACT_ATOMS: atom_id res chain seq x y z
N MET A 1 10.57 -2.53 -32.33
CA MET A 1 9.26 -2.52 -31.65
C MET A 1 9.14 -3.82 -30.87
N SER A 2 9.45 -3.84 -29.57
CA SER A 2 9.17 -4.99 -28.70
C SER A 2 8.45 -4.46 -27.48
N GLU A 3 7.12 -4.56 -27.51
CA GLU A 3 6.28 -4.28 -26.36
C GLU A 3 6.44 -5.43 -25.37
N GLY A 4 6.96 -5.10 -24.19
CA GLY A 4 7.02 -6.02 -23.06
C GLY A 4 5.60 -6.40 -22.66
N GLN A 5 5.27 -7.67 -22.85
CA GLN A 5 4.00 -8.24 -22.44
C GLN A 5 3.81 -8.02 -20.93
N HIS A 6 2.97 -7.05 -20.57
CA HIS A 6 2.50 -6.85 -19.21
C HIS A 6 1.59 -8.02 -18.86
N ARG A 7 2.16 -9.06 -18.25
CA ARG A 7 1.38 -10.18 -17.72
C ARG A 7 0.48 -9.64 -16.61
N VAL A 8 -0.77 -9.34 -16.94
CA VAL A 8 -1.82 -9.11 -15.95
C VAL A 8 -1.85 -10.33 -15.01
N PRO A 9 -1.70 -10.13 -13.69
CA PRO A 9 -1.73 -11.26 -12.77
C PRO A 9 -3.15 -11.82 -12.71
N GLU A 10 -3.21 -13.09 -13.08
CA GLU A 10 -4.28 -14.07 -12.89
C GLU A 10 -5.40 -13.66 -11.91
N GLU A 11 -6.61 -13.44 -12.45
CA GLU A 11 -7.84 -13.18 -11.69
C GLU A 11 -8.18 -14.24 -10.62
N SER A 12 -7.63 -15.45 -10.73
CA SER A 12 -7.96 -16.61 -9.89
C SER A 12 -7.54 -16.48 -8.42
N GLN A 13 -6.58 -15.60 -8.08
CA GLN A 13 -6.12 -15.42 -6.69
C GLN A 13 -6.90 -14.36 -5.89
N ARG A 14 -7.80 -13.61 -6.54
CA ARG A 14 -8.55 -12.51 -5.92
C ARG A 14 -9.40 -12.91 -4.69
N PRO A 15 -10.15 -14.02 -4.67
CA PRO A 15 -11.13 -14.26 -3.59
C PRO A 15 -10.50 -14.69 -2.26
N ARG A 16 -9.28 -15.26 -2.28
CA ARG A 16 -8.56 -15.64 -1.05
C ARG A 16 -7.80 -14.47 -0.46
N ARG A 17 -7.23 -13.62 -1.32
CA ARG A 17 -6.54 -12.38 -0.92
C ARG A 17 -7.53 -11.39 -0.31
N SER A 18 -8.71 -11.20 -0.92
CA SER A 18 -9.73 -10.28 -0.40
C SER A 18 -10.22 -10.64 1.00
N ARG A 19 -10.48 -11.93 1.28
CA ARG A 19 -10.91 -12.38 2.61
C ARG A 19 -9.91 -12.09 3.73
N LYS A 20 -8.61 -12.35 3.48
CA LYS A 20 -7.57 -12.10 4.48
C LYS A 20 -7.31 -10.61 4.69
N LEU A 21 -7.51 -9.81 3.65
CA LEU A 21 -7.45 -8.36 3.77
C LEU A 21 -8.65 -7.82 4.56
N ALA A 22 -9.86 -8.32 4.30
CA ALA A 22 -11.05 -7.93 5.05
C ALA A 22 -10.96 -8.28 6.54
N GLU A 23 -10.32 -9.40 6.90
CA GLU A 23 -10.04 -9.75 8.30
C GLU A 23 -9.14 -8.71 9.00
N ILE A 24 -8.18 -8.13 8.28
CA ILE A 24 -7.19 -7.18 8.83
C ILE A 24 -7.67 -5.73 8.73
N PHE A 25 -8.35 -5.37 7.64
CA PHE A 25 -8.68 -4.00 7.25
C PHE A 25 -10.18 -3.70 7.25
N GLY A 26 -11.04 -4.71 7.43
CA GLY A 26 -12.49 -4.60 7.35
C GLY A 26 -13.05 -4.62 5.93
N ASP A 27 -14.38 -4.57 5.83
CA ASP A 27 -15.11 -4.61 4.56
C ASP A 27 -15.43 -3.21 3.98
N VAL A 28 -15.26 -2.15 4.79
CA VAL A 28 -15.53 -0.77 4.38
C VAL A 28 -14.26 -0.21 3.75
N LEU A 29 -14.29 0.00 2.44
CA LEU A 29 -13.22 0.66 1.70
C LEU A 29 -13.47 2.17 1.61
N PRO A 30 -12.43 3.00 1.59
CA PRO A 30 -12.57 4.43 1.36
C PRO A 30 -13.18 4.69 -0.03
N GLU A 31 -14.00 5.73 -0.13
CA GLU A 31 -14.68 6.13 -1.37
C GLU A 31 -13.69 6.66 -2.42
N THR A 32 -12.55 7.18 -1.97
CA THR A 32 -11.47 7.71 -2.81
C THR A 32 -10.24 6.83 -2.77
N THR A 33 -9.58 6.66 -3.90
CA THR A 33 -8.31 5.93 -3.98
C THR A 33 -7.13 6.79 -3.52
N GLY A 34 -5.96 6.18 -3.35
CA GLY A 34 -4.75 6.88 -2.88
C GLY A 34 -4.24 7.98 -3.82
N ASP A 35 -4.54 7.89 -5.11
CA ASP A 35 -4.19 8.85 -6.15
C ASP A 35 -5.13 10.05 -6.23
N GLU A 36 -6.40 9.89 -5.84
CA GLU A 36 -7.40 10.97 -5.79
C GLU A 36 -7.32 11.78 -4.49
N ARG A 37 -6.77 11.20 -3.43
CA ARG A 37 -6.55 11.90 -2.17
C ARG A 37 -5.38 12.86 -2.32
N ASP A 38 -5.62 14.13 -2.01
CA ASP A 38 -4.54 15.10 -1.88
C ASP A 38 -3.56 14.57 -0.83
N ARG A 39 -2.28 14.58 -1.16
CA ARG A 39 -1.23 14.04 -0.29
C ARG A 39 -0.99 15.06 0.82
N GLN A 40 -1.99 15.30 1.69
CA GLN A 40 -1.77 16.10 2.89
C GLN A 40 -0.60 15.47 3.61
N GLU A 41 0.44 16.28 3.75
CA GLU A 41 1.75 15.93 4.29
C GLU A 41 1.63 15.58 5.78
N GLY A 42 0.99 14.46 6.07
CA GLY A 42 0.99 13.80 7.36
C GLY A 42 2.37 13.21 7.61
N GLY A 43 3.34 14.11 7.83
CA GLY A 43 4.60 13.90 8.56
C GLY A 43 5.22 12.53 8.44
N THR A 44 5.80 12.19 7.29
CA THR A 44 6.76 11.08 7.20
C THR A 44 7.90 11.47 6.27
N GLY A 45 8.37 12.70 6.42
CA GLY A 45 9.71 13.08 5.96
C GLY A 45 10.79 12.45 6.84
N ASP A 46 12.04 12.87 6.65
CA ASP A 46 13.20 12.36 7.39
C ASP A 46 13.04 12.46 8.93
N SER A 47 12.16 13.32 9.43
CA SER A 47 11.83 13.46 10.86
C SER A 47 11.32 12.16 11.48
N TRP A 48 10.34 11.49 10.85
CA TRP A 48 9.78 10.25 11.39
C TRP A 48 10.82 9.13 11.45
N TYR A 49 11.66 9.03 10.41
CA TYR A 49 12.75 8.04 10.36
C TYR A 49 13.81 8.28 11.44
N ARG A 50 14.12 9.54 11.74
CA ARG A 50 15.03 9.91 12.84
C ARG A 50 14.44 9.61 14.21
N GLU A 51 13.15 9.91 14.41
CA GLU A 51 12.42 9.67 15.66
C GLU A 51 12.22 8.18 15.96
N ASN A 52 12.14 7.33 14.93
CA ASN A 52 11.89 5.90 15.05
C ASN A 52 13.15 5.05 14.76
N ARG A 53 14.34 5.63 14.84
CA ARG A 53 15.59 4.90 14.58
C ARG A 53 15.85 3.87 15.69
N PRO A 54 16.12 2.60 15.36
CA PRO A 54 16.46 1.59 16.35
C PRO A 54 17.72 1.97 17.17
N PRO A 55 17.76 1.64 18.48
CA PRO A 55 18.81 2.09 19.39
C PRO A 55 20.21 1.52 19.12
N HIS A 56 20.35 0.58 18.18
CA HIS A 56 21.61 -0.12 17.88
C HIS A 56 22.22 0.23 16.52
N HIS A 57 21.67 1.21 15.79
CA HIS A 57 22.41 1.79 14.68
C HIS A 57 23.41 2.81 15.24
N GLY A 58 24.60 2.34 15.61
CA GLY A 58 25.79 3.16 15.87
C GLY A 58 26.78 2.96 14.76
#